data_AF-A0A0C2WPI2-F1
#
_entry.id   AF-A0A0C2WPI2-F1
#
_cell.length_a   1.000
_cell.length_b   1.000
_cell.length_c   1.000
_cell.angle_alpha   90.00
_cell.angle_beta   90.00
_cell.angle_gamma   90.00
#
_symmetry.space_group_name_H-M   'P 1'
#
loop_
_entity.id
_entity.type
_entity.pdbx_description
1 polymer ?
#
loop_
_entity_poly.entity_id
_entity_poly.type
_entity_poly.pdbx_seq_one_letter_code
_entity_poly.pdbx_strand_id
1 'polypeptide(L)'
;MRLFPCTLLLANLVPSALAWGAAGHEIVATIAQIHLHPSALPLICSILNYTSPNPDGPQCHLAPVATWADRARFRMRWSAPLHYVGAIGDHPSETCLFPGTQGWAGHKDQNVLGAIRNVTGLLDEFVKNQRKGIHAGKEELAMANEALKFLIHFMGDMHQPLHLTGRDRGGNGDKVLFDGRQTNLHSVWDSYLIAKAIRTTPRKYNHPLADERVEYSLRGTVYDPYLRQIMAEGVLKNWTHEIPDWLSCPTPKGALATPQGQQRIFSWGWLISDRDPAADTDDETLCPYSWAKEIHALNCEVVWPKELDQESWRSSSEAGHEHFYSVDDELALISNQGASVDDLVKPKGLELDTPKYAGVIAKRRLIERLLAQAGVRLANELNLLFAEDDNTI
;
A
#
# COMPACT_ATOMS: atom_id res chain seq x y z
N MET A 1 14.56 -33.46 -44.11
CA MET A 1 13.90 -32.57 -43.12
C MET A 1 14.16 -33.13 -41.74
N ARG A 2 14.96 -32.43 -40.91
CA ARG A 2 15.21 -32.82 -39.51
C ARG A 2 14.25 -32.02 -38.64
N LEU A 3 13.34 -32.70 -37.95
CA LEU A 3 12.40 -32.10 -37.00
C LEU A 3 13.12 -31.94 -35.64
N PHE A 4 13.21 -30.72 -35.14
CA PHE A 4 13.63 -30.43 -33.77
C PHE A 4 12.40 -30.46 -32.85
N PRO A 5 12.44 -31.16 -31.70
CA PRO A 5 11.37 -31.10 -30.72
C PRO A 5 11.45 -29.77 -29.95
N CYS A 6 10.38 -29.00 -30.01
CA CYS A 6 10.22 -27.75 -29.27
C CYS A 6 9.74 -28.09 -27.85
N THR A 7 10.67 -28.12 -26.89
CA THR A 7 10.35 -28.24 -25.46
C THR A 7 9.75 -26.92 -24.98
N LEU A 8 8.44 -26.88 -24.82
CA LEU A 8 7.71 -25.80 -24.15
C LEU A 8 8.03 -25.84 -22.65
N LEU A 9 8.92 -24.95 -22.20
CA LEU A 9 9.10 -24.65 -20.79
C LEU A 9 7.87 -23.86 -20.30
N LEU A 10 6.96 -24.53 -19.60
CA LEU A 10 5.93 -23.87 -18.79
C LEU A 10 6.62 -23.23 -17.58
N ALA A 11 6.99 -21.96 -17.71
CA ALA A 11 7.40 -21.15 -16.58
C ALA A 11 6.18 -20.87 -15.70
N ASN A 12 6.08 -21.58 -14.57
CA ASN A 12 5.17 -21.20 -13.50
C ASN A 12 5.59 -19.83 -12.97
N LEU A 13 4.91 -18.78 -13.43
CA LEU A 13 4.97 -17.44 -12.85
C LEU A 13 4.30 -17.52 -11.48
N VAL A 14 5.08 -17.77 -10.44
CA VAL A 14 4.64 -17.54 -9.06
C VAL A 14 4.35 -16.05 -8.93
N PRO A 15 3.15 -15.63 -8.49
CA PRO A 15 2.89 -14.22 -8.23
C PRO A 15 3.86 -13.75 -7.14
N SER A 16 4.75 -12.85 -7.50
CA SER A 16 5.53 -12.12 -6.50
C SER A 16 4.55 -11.23 -5.74
N ALA A 17 4.41 -11.44 -4.44
CA ALA A 17 3.70 -10.51 -3.56
C ALA A 17 4.44 -9.17 -3.59
N LEU A 18 3.93 -8.28 -4.44
CA LEU A 18 4.17 -6.85 -4.39
C LEU A 18 3.24 -6.27 -3.32
N ALA A 19 3.42 -5.03 -2.92
CA ALA A 19 2.46 -4.30 -2.10
C ALA A 19 1.11 -4.16 -2.80
N TRP A 20 0.28 -3.12 -2.55
CA TRP A 20 -0.88 -2.86 -3.43
C TRP A 20 -0.47 -3.16 -4.87
N GLY A 21 -1.17 -4.07 -5.54
CA GLY A 21 -0.73 -4.56 -6.84
C GLY A 21 -0.58 -3.38 -7.79
N ALA A 22 0.09 -3.56 -8.93
CA ALA A 22 0.40 -2.46 -9.85
C ALA A 22 -0.79 -1.49 -10.10
N ALA A 23 -2.01 -2.03 -10.24
CA ALA A 23 -3.23 -1.24 -10.37
C ALA A 23 -3.51 -0.34 -9.15
N GLY A 24 -3.38 -0.84 -7.92
CA GLY A 24 -3.59 -0.05 -6.70
C GLY A 24 -2.64 1.15 -6.60
N HIS A 25 -1.34 0.95 -6.79
CA HIS A 25 -0.37 2.06 -6.81
C HIS A 25 -0.65 3.08 -7.92
N GLU A 26 -0.96 2.59 -9.12
CA GLU A 26 -1.29 3.48 -10.24
C GLU A 26 -2.58 4.28 -9.98
N ILE A 27 -3.59 3.68 -9.34
CA ILE A 27 -4.81 4.36 -8.90
C ILE A 27 -4.49 5.43 -7.86
N VAL A 28 -3.72 5.11 -6.81
CA VAL A 28 -3.31 6.06 -5.77
C VAL A 28 -2.58 7.26 -6.38
N ALA A 29 -1.60 7.00 -7.25
CA ALA A 29 -0.83 8.04 -7.92
C ALA A 29 -1.70 8.89 -8.87
N THR A 30 -2.70 8.30 -9.52
CA THR A 30 -3.64 9.04 -10.39
C THR A 30 -4.58 9.92 -9.56
N ILE A 31 -5.12 9.41 -8.44
CA ILE A 31 -5.91 10.22 -7.50
C ILE A 31 -5.07 11.39 -6.99
N ALA A 32 -3.82 11.14 -6.61
CA ALA A 32 -2.93 12.21 -6.16
C ALA A 32 -2.76 13.30 -7.23
N GLN A 33 -2.50 12.89 -8.48
CA GLN A 33 -2.34 13.81 -9.60
C GLN A 33 -3.58 14.66 -9.89
N ILE A 34 -4.79 14.11 -9.73
CA ILE A 34 -6.06 14.85 -9.88
C ILE A 34 -6.15 16.03 -8.90
N HIS A 35 -5.52 15.89 -7.73
CA HIS A 35 -5.56 16.88 -6.65
C HIS A 35 -4.30 17.76 -6.55
N LEU A 36 -3.35 17.64 -7.48
CA LEU A 36 -2.18 18.49 -7.49
C LEU A 36 -2.54 19.94 -7.84
N HIS A 37 -1.89 20.88 -7.15
CA HIS A 37 -1.91 22.27 -7.52
C HIS A 37 -1.25 22.44 -8.91
N PRO A 38 -1.78 23.28 -9.81
CA PRO A 38 -1.22 23.47 -11.15
C PRO A 38 0.26 23.87 -11.16
N SER A 39 0.75 24.57 -10.13
CA SER A 39 2.17 24.94 -10.03
C SER A 39 3.09 23.82 -9.52
N ALA A 40 2.55 22.80 -8.85
CA ALA A 40 3.35 21.68 -8.35
C ALA A 40 3.80 20.73 -9.48
N LEU A 41 2.90 20.48 -10.45
CA LEU A 41 3.11 19.49 -11.48
C LEU A 41 4.35 19.76 -12.37
N PRO A 42 4.64 20.99 -12.83
CA PRO A 42 5.84 21.26 -13.64
C PRO A 42 7.16 20.86 -12.96
N LEU A 43 7.33 21.16 -11.67
CA LEU A 43 8.54 20.80 -10.91
C LEU A 43 8.61 19.29 -10.66
N ILE A 44 7.48 18.65 -10.34
CA ILE A 44 7.39 17.20 -10.24
C ILE A 44 7.80 16.53 -11.57
N CYS A 45 7.29 17.04 -12.69
CA CYS A 45 7.62 16.50 -14.02
C CYS A 45 9.11 16.66 -14.36
N SER A 46 9.73 17.80 -14.00
CA SER A 46 11.15 18.03 -14.25
C SER A 46 12.03 17.08 -13.44
N ILE A 47 11.64 16.77 -12.19
CA ILE A 47 12.32 15.78 -11.35
C ILE A 47 12.19 14.38 -11.95
N LEU A 48 10.97 13.97 -12.34
CA LEU A 48 10.72 12.62 -12.86
C LEU A 48 11.38 12.36 -14.22
N ASN A 49 11.68 13.42 -14.98
CA ASN A 49 12.20 13.37 -16.34
C ASN A 49 11.41 12.38 -17.21
N TYR A 50 10.08 12.44 -17.08
CA TYR A 50 9.14 11.60 -17.79
C TYR A 50 8.17 12.50 -18.53
N THR A 51 8.06 12.31 -19.84
CA THR A 51 7.10 13.03 -20.67
C THR A 51 6.05 12.07 -21.20
N SER A 52 4.78 12.41 -21.00
CA SER A 52 3.66 11.66 -21.55
C SER A 52 3.69 11.73 -23.08
N PRO A 53 3.47 10.61 -23.79
CA PRO A 53 3.35 10.63 -25.25
C PRO A 53 1.99 11.17 -25.73
N ASN A 54 1.04 11.43 -24.83
CA ASN A 54 -0.29 11.94 -25.18
C ASN A 54 -0.29 13.49 -25.22
N PRO A 55 -0.47 14.13 -26.39
CA PRO A 55 -0.52 15.58 -26.49
C PRO A 55 -1.79 16.20 -25.88
N ASP A 56 -2.85 15.41 -25.72
CA ASP A 56 -4.15 15.84 -25.20
C ASP A 56 -4.29 15.59 -23.68
N GLY A 57 -3.21 15.19 -23.01
CA GLY A 57 -3.15 14.93 -21.57
C GLY A 57 -1.98 15.67 -20.89
N PRO A 58 -1.77 15.47 -19.58
CA PRO A 58 -0.71 16.13 -18.86
C PRO A 58 0.66 15.70 -19.37
N GLN A 59 1.58 16.66 -19.38
CA GLN A 59 2.94 16.48 -19.87
C GLN A 59 3.71 15.40 -19.10
N CYS A 60 3.30 15.03 -17.89
CA CYS A 60 3.78 13.84 -17.19
C CYS A 60 2.65 13.19 -16.38
N HIS A 61 2.86 11.91 -16.00
CA HIS A 61 1.96 11.19 -15.11
C HIS A 61 2.72 10.53 -13.96
N LEU A 62 2.13 10.51 -12.77
CA LEU A 62 2.69 9.83 -11.59
C LEU A 62 2.51 8.30 -11.65
N ALA A 63 1.38 7.83 -12.19
CA ALA A 63 1.05 6.41 -12.23
C ALA A 63 2.16 5.50 -12.82
N PRO A 64 2.79 5.81 -13.99
CA PRO A 64 3.85 4.97 -14.55
C PRO A 64 5.04 4.70 -13.63
N VAL A 65 5.33 5.61 -12.68
CA VAL A 65 6.45 5.47 -11.75
C VAL A 65 6.03 4.89 -10.40
N ALA A 66 4.73 4.78 -10.13
CA ALA A 66 4.19 4.38 -8.82
C ALA A 66 4.56 2.94 -8.43
N THR A 67 4.95 2.08 -9.38
CA THR A 67 5.37 0.69 -9.15
C THR A 67 6.89 0.50 -9.22
N TRP A 68 7.66 1.59 -9.32
CA TRP A 68 9.11 1.52 -9.47
C TRP A 68 9.79 0.92 -8.24
N ALA A 69 9.38 1.29 -7.02
CA ALA A 69 10.03 0.84 -5.78
C ALA A 69 9.96 -0.68 -5.60
N ASP A 70 8.82 -1.29 -5.94
CA ASP A 70 8.63 -2.74 -5.97
C ASP A 70 9.62 -3.49 -6.87
N ARG A 71 10.00 -2.89 -8.01
CA ARG A 71 11.05 -3.44 -8.89
C ARG A 71 12.43 -3.12 -8.34
N ALA A 72 12.61 -1.91 -7.80
CA ALA A 72 13.88 -1.42 -7.29
C ALA A 72 14.37 -2.24 -6.11
N ARG A 73 13.49 -2.69 -5.19
CA ARG A 73 13.84 -3.47 -3.99
C ARG A 73 14.61 -4.77 -4.27
N PHE A 74 14.51 -5.33 -5.48
CA PHE A 74 15.30 -6.50 -5.88
C PHE A 74 16.77 -6.17 -6.19
N ARG A 75 17.06 -4.92 -6.58
CA ARG A 75 18.41 -4.40 -6.82
C ARG A 75 18.93 -3.62 -5.60
N MET A 76 18.05 -2.84 -4.98
CA MET A 76 18.26 -2.08 -3.76
C MET A 76 17.70 -2.87 -2.56
N ARG A 77 18.35 -3.99 -2.21
CA ARG A 77 17.81 -4.91 -1.18
C ARG A 77 17.57 -4.26 0.18
N TRP A 78 18.31 -3.21 0.48
CA TRP A 78 18.13 -2.38 1.68
C TRP A 78 16.77 -1.69 1.74
N SER A 79 16.10 -1.47 0.59
CA SER A 79 14.80 -0.80 0.53
C SER A 79 13.61 -1.74 0.78
N ALA A 80 13.81 -3.06 0.75
CA ALA A 80 12.71 -4.02 0.89
C ALA A 80 11.92 -3.87 2.20
N PRO A 81 12.55 -3.66 3.38
CA PRO A 81 11.82 -3.43 4.63
C PRO A 81 11.07 -2.08 4.68
N LEU A 82 11.36 -1.16 3.77
CA LEU A 82 10.73 0.17 3.74
C LEU A 82 9.30 0.15 3.18
N HIS A 83 8.82 -1.00 2.72
CA HIS A 83 7.46 -1.16 2.18
C HIS A 83 6.41 -1.47 3.25
N TYR A 84 6.80 -1.73 4.51
CA TYR A 84 5.86 -2.18 5.54
C TYR A 84 6.33 -1.79 6.95
N VAL A 85 5.44 -1.97 7.93
CA VAL A 85 5.75 -2.03 9.36
C VAL A 85 5.53 -3.47 9.82
N GLY A 86 6.60 -4.14 10.23
CA GLY A 86 6.51 -5.47 10.83
C GLY A 86 6.19 -5.35 12.32
N ALA A 87 4.95 -5.03 12.69
CA ALA A 87 4.54 -4.93 14.09
C ALA A 87 4.91 -6.21 14.89
N ILE A 88 5.38 -6.06 16.13
CA ILE A 88 5.76 -7.18 16.99
C ILE A 88 4.84 -7.27 18.19
N GLY A 89 4.18 -8.42 18.33
CA GLY A 89 3.26 -8.70 19.42
C GLY A 89 1.87 -8.12 19.19
N ASP A 90 1.54 -7.78 17.95
CA ASP A 90 0.17 -7.79 17.44
C ASP A 90 -0.21 -9.22 17.02
N HIS A 91 -1.51 -9.51 17.04
CA HIS A 91 -2.06 -10.77 16.55
C HIS A 91 -3.47 -10.55 15.97
N PRO A 92 -3.60 -9.85 14.84
CA PRO A 92 -4.91 -9.66 14.22
C PRO A 92 -5.50 -11.02 13.85
N SER A 93 -6.76 -11.34 14.13
CA SER A 93 -7.82 -10.40 14.50
C SER A 93 -8.03 -10.14 16.00
N GLU A 94 -7.24 -10.76 16.88
CA GLU A 94 -7.43 -10.69 18.33
C GLU A 94 -6.89 -9.39 18.94
N THR A 95 -5.65 -9.02 18.57
CA THR A 95 -4.98 -7.83 19.10
C THR A 95 -4.35 -7.01 17.98
N CYS A 96 -4.73 -5.73 17.89
CA CYS A 96 -4.19 -4.77 16.93
C CYS A 96 -3.60 -3.57 17.65
N LEU A 97 -2.60 -3.85 18.50
CA LEU A 97 -1.78 -2.80 19.08
C LEU A 97 -0.77 -2.38 18.02
N PHE A 98 -0.67 -1.08 17.78
CA PHE A 98 0.29 -0.51 16.84
C PHE A 98 1.28 0.37 17.62
N PRO A 99 2.60 0.15 17.50
CA PRO A 99 3.28 -0.80 16.62
C PRO A 99 3.37 -2.25 17.14
N GLY A 100 2.65 -2.57 18.21
CA GLY A 100 2.68 -3.86 18.88
C GLY A 100 3.19 -3.71 20.32
N THR A 101 3.14 -4.78 21.10
CA THR A 101 3.62 -4.75 22.50
C THR A 101 5.14 -4.64 22.61
N GLN A 102 5.87 -4.94 21.54
CA GLN A 102 7.33 -4.95 21.52
C GLN A 102 7.93 -3.99 20.47
N GLY A 103 7.13 -3.06 19.93
CA GLY A 103 7.56 -2.22 18.81
C GLY A 103 7.42 -2.93 17.47
N TRP A 104 8.16 -2.50 16.45
CA TRP A 104 8.22 -3.13 15.14
C TRP A 104 9.57 -3.81 14.90
N ALA A 105 9.60 -4.76 13.96
CA ALA A 105 10.78 -5.50 13.57
C ALA A 105 11.79 -4.64 12.83
N GLY A 106 13.07 -4.98 13.01
CA GLY A 106 14.19 -4.30 12.36
C GLY A 106 14.59 -3.01 13.07
N HIS A 107 15.27 -2.13 12.33
CA HIS A 107 15.68 -0.83 12.85
C HIS A 107 14.49 0.13 12.93
N LYS A 108 14.53 1.03 13.93
CA LYS A 108 13.38 1.90 14.24
C LYS A 108 12.92 2.76 13.05
N ASP A 109 13.85 3.24 12.23
CA ASP A 109 13.58 4.10 11.07
C ASP A 109 13.57 3.33 9.74
N GLN A 110 13.68 2.00 9.78
CA GLN A 110 13.76 1.14 8.59
C GLN A 110 12.43 0.43 8.34
N ASN A 111 11.38 1.23 8.22
CA ASN A 111 10.02 0.82 7.87
C ASN A 111 9.37 1.91 7.01
N VAL A 112 8.15 1.66 6.53
CA VAL A 112 7.44 2.60 5.64
C VAL A 112 7.20 3.99 6.25
N LEU A 113 7.02 4.10 7.56
CA LEU A 113 6.78 5.39 8.23
C LEU A 113 8.04 6.25 8.24
N GLY A 114 9.16 5.66 8.67
CA GLY A 114 10.47 6.30 8.63
C GLY A 114 10.91 6.61 7.21
N ALA A 115 10.58 5.73 6.25
CA ALA A 115 10.87 5.94 4.83
C ALA A 115 10.12 7.15 4.28
N ILE A 116 8.81 7.28 4.54
CA ILE A 116 7.99 8.44 4.15
C ILE A 116 8.60 9.73 4.72
N ARG A 117 8.92 9.77 6.03
CA ARG A 117 9.54 10.93 6.67
C ARG A 117 10.87 11.31 6.02
N ASN A 118 11.74 10.31 5.79
CA ASN A 118 13.06 10.52 5.22
C ASN A 118 12.99 11.06 3.78
N VAL A 119 12.25 10.40 2.89
CA VAL A 119 12.16 10.84 1.48
C VAL A 119 11.44 12.18 1.36
N THR A 120 10.48 12.48 2.23
CA THR A 120 9.83 13.80 2.28
C THR A 120 10.82 14.88 2.69
N GLY A 121 11.67 14.63 3.69
CA GLY A 121 12.73 15.55 4.10
C GLY A 121 13.76 15.83 2.99
N LEU A 122 14.16 14.78 2.25
CA LEU A 122 15.06 14.93 1.09
C LEU A 122 14.44 15.80 -0.02
N LEU A 123 13.14 15.64 -0.28
CA LEU A 123 12.42 16.44 -1.28
C LEU A 123 12.23 17.90 -0.81
N ASP A 124 11.90 18.10 0.47
CA ASP A 124 11.77 19.44 1.06
C ASP A 124 13.09 20.22 0.97
N GLU A 125 14.21 19.58 1.32
CA GLU A 125 15.54 20.18 1.17
C GLU A 125 15.84 20.52 -0.30
N PHE A 126 15.56 19.59 -1.23
CA PHE A 126 15.73 19.81 -2.66
C PHE A 126 14.93 21.02 -3.15
N VAL A 127 13.64 21.10 -2.82
CA VAL A 127 12.77 22.22 -3.25
C VAL A 127 13.23 23.54 -2.61
N LYS A 128 13.57 23.56 -1.33
CA LYS A 128 14.10 24.76 -0.66
C LYS A 128 15.36 25.28 -1.34
N ASN A 129 16.23 24.39 -1.81
CA ASN A 129 17.43 24.77 -2.57
C ASN A 129 17.05 25.32 -3.96
N GLN A 130 16.11 24.68 -4.67
CA GLN A 130 15.62 25.22 -5.96
C GLN A 130 15.00 26.61 -5.80
N ARG A 131 14.18 26.84 -4.76
CA ARG A 131 13.57 28.15 -4.46
C ARG A 131 14.61 29.23 -4.14
N LYS A 132 15.78 28.85 -3.61
CA LYS A 132 16.93 29.76 -3.38
C LYS A 132 17.75 30.03 -4.64
N GLY A 133 17.36 29.48 -5.80
CA GLY A 133 18.13 29.59 -7.04
C GLY A 133 19.39 28.72 -7.06
N ILE A 134 19.49 27.72 -6.19
CA ILE A 134 20.60 26.77 -6.18
C ILE A 134 20.30 25.68 -7.21
N HIS A 135 21.03 25.68 -8.31
CA HIS A 135 20.84 24.67 -9.36
C HIS A 135 21.30 23.28 -8.89
N ALA A 136 20.40 22.30 -8.99
CA ALA A 136 20.73 20.92 -8.66
C ALA A 136 21.68 20.32 -9.70
N GLY A 137 22.75 19.68 -9.21
CA GLY A 137 23.59 18.80 -9.99
C GLY A 137 22.87 17.51 -10.39
N LYS A 138 23.51 16.73 -11.27
CA LYS A 138 22.95 15.46 -11.77
C LYS A 138 22.64 14.46 -10.66
N GLU A 139 23.50 14.39 -9.64
CA GLU A 139 23.34 13.46 -8.51
C GLU A 139 22.18 13.86 -7.59
N GLU A 140 22.05 15.15 -7.29
CA GLU A 140 20.95 15.70 -6.48
C GLU A 140 19.61 15.50 -7.19
N LEU A 141 19.55 15.74 -8.50
CA LEU A 141 18.34 15.47 -9.29
C LEU A 141 17.99 13.98 -9.32
N ALA A 142 18.98 13.09 -9.41
CA ALA A 142 18.75 11.65 -9.35
C ALA A 142 18.22 11.21 -7.97
N MET A 143 18.76 11.77 -6.89
CA MET A 143 18.29 11.52 -5.54
C MET A 143 16.85 12.01 -5.34
N ALA A 144 16.53 13.21 -5.81
CA ALA A 144 15.16 13.74 -5.77
C ALA A 144 14.19 12.87 -6.60
N ASN A 145 14.64 12.37 -7.76
CA ASN A 145 13.84 11.46 -8.59
C ASN A 145 13.53 10.15 -7.86
N GLU A 146 14.52 9.53 -7.22
CA GLU A 146 14.32 8.31 -6.44
C GLU A 146 13.44 8.57 -5.21
N ALA A 147 13.71 9.64 -4.45
CA ALA A 147 12.93 10.03 -3.28
C ALA A 147 11.45 10.27 -3.64
N LEU A 148 11.17 10.95 -4.76
CA LEU A 148 9.81 11.19 -5.24
C LEU A 148 9.10 9.89 -5.62
N LYS A 149 9.79 8.97 -6.32
CA LYS A 149 9.22 7.66 -6.67
C LYS A 149 8.93 6.82 -5.44
N PHE A 150 9.81 6.87 -4.44
CA PHE A 150 9.59 6.22 -3.15
C PHE A 150 8.41 6.83 -2.41
N LEU A 151 8.29 8.15 -2.32
CA LEU A 151 7.17 8.81 -1.65
C LEU A 151 5.82 8.42 -2.27
N ILE A 152 5.73 8.46 -3.61
CA ILE A 152 4.53 8.05 -4.36
C ILE A 152 4.14 6.60 -4.03
N HIS A 153 5.12 5.70 -3.94
CA HIS A 153 4.90 4.28 -3.66
C HIS A 153 4.51 4.03 -2.19
N PHE A 154 5.32 4.52 -1.25
CA PHE A 154 5.17 4.27 0.17
C PHE A 154 3.88 4.84 0.75
N MET A 155 3.38 5.97 0.20
CA MET A 155 2.06 6.47 0.60
C MET A 155 0.95 5.48 0.21
N GLY A 156 1.10 4.74 -0.90
CA GLY A 156 0.23 3.61 -1.22
C GLY A 156 0.38 2.48 -0.20
N ASP A 157 1.60 1.98 0.00
CA ASP A 157 1.91 0.84 0.88
C ASP A 157 1.35 1.01 2.29
N MET A 158 1.57 2.19 2.89
CA MET A 158 1.10 2.49 4.24
C MET A 158 -0.43 2.40 4.36
N HIS A 159 -1.18 2.58 3.27
CA HIS A 159 -2.64 2.45 3.27
C HIS A 159 -3.15 1.03 3.02
N GLN A 160 -2.26 0.06 2.84
CA GLN A 160 -2.61 -1.36 2.80
C GLN A 160 -2.55 -1.91 4.24
N PRO A 161 -3.66 -2.35 4.87
CA PRO A 161 -3.66 -2.75 6.27
C PRO A 161 -2.68 -3.87 6.64
N LEU A 162 -2.50 -4.86 5.77
CA LEU A 162 -1.56 -5.97 5.95
C LEU A 162 -0.09 -5.55 5.78
N HIS A 163 0.19 -4.35 5.28
CA HIS A 163 1.53 -3.76 5.33
C HIS A 163 1.87 -3.22 6.72
N LEU A 164 0.93 -3.20 7.66
CA LEU A 164 1.12 -2.62 8.99
C LEU A 164 1.13 -3.66 10.10
N THR A 165 1.21 -4.95 9.77
CA THR A 165 1.24 -6.06 10.73
C THR A 165 2.44 -6.97 10.45
N GLY A 166 3.06 -7.48 11.51
CA GLY A 166 4.11 -8.50 11.40
C GLY A 166 3.56 -9.93 11.34
N ARG A 167 2.28 -10.13 11.68
CA ARG A 167 1.65 -11.45 11.76
C ARG A 167 1.75 -12.15 10.40
N ASP A 168 2.29 -13.38 10.42
CA ASP A 168 2.42 -14.25 9.25
C ASP A 168 3.00 -13.55 8.01
N ARG A 169 3.97 -12.64 8.24
CA ARG A 169 4.60 -11.79 7.23
C ARG A 169 3.58 -10.91 6.48
N GLY A 170 2.69 -10.25 7.22
CA GLY A 170 1.63 -9.42 6.66
C GLY A 170 0.58 -10.26 5.93
N GLY A 171 0.25 -11.46 6.40
CA GLY A 171 -0.72 -12.34 5.73
C GLY A 171 -0.18 -13.10 4.50
N ASN A 172 1.12 -13.04 4.20
CA ASN A 172 1.72 -13.82 3.11
C ASN A 172 1.79 -15.33 3.46
N GLY A 173 1.87 -15.64 4.75
CA GLY A 173 1.84 -17.01 5.29
C GLY A 173 0.46 -17.66 5.21
N ASP A 174 -0.63 -16.87 5.26
CA ASP A 174 -1.99 -17.37 5.34
C ASP A 174 -2.53 -17.78 3.97
N LYS A 175 -2.58 -19.10 3.72
CA LYS A 175 -3.14 -19.66 2.47
C LYS A 175 -4.66 -19.64 2.50
N VAL A 176 -5.25 -19.11 1.45
CA VAL A 176 -6.70 -18.91 1.30
C VAL A 176 -7.14 -19.21 -0.13
N LEU A 177 -8.45 -19.28 -0.35
CA LEU A 177 -9.04 -19.25 -1.69
C LEU A 177 -9.68 -17.89 -1.95
N PHE A 178 -9.62 -17.45 -3.19
CA PHE A 178 -10.37 -16.30 -3.67
C PHE A 178 -10.89 -16.58 -5.09
N ASP A 179 -12.20 -16.50 -5.29
CA ASP A 179 -12.87 -16.84 -6.56
C ASP A 179 -12.51 -18.28 -6.99
N GLY A 180 -12.46 -19.21 -6.03
CA GLY A 180 -12.11 -20.61 -6.21
C GLY A 180 -10.63 -20.90 -6.46
N ARG A 181 -9.75 -19.89 -6.41
CA ARG A 181 -8.31 -20.04 -6.71
C ARG A 181 -7.46 -19.92 -5.45
N GLN A 182 -6.47 -20.81 -5.31
CA GLN A 182 -5.53 -20.77 -4.19
C GLN A 182 -4.61 -19.55 -4.28
N THR A 183 -4.47 -18.84 -3.15
CA THR A 183 -3.62 -17.66 -3.00
C THR A 183 -3.25 -17.46 -1.52
N ASN A 184 -2.86 -16.26 -1.11
CA ASN A 184 -2.66 -15.87 0.28
C ASN A 184 -3.41 -14.58 0.63
N LEU A 185 -3.64 -14.34 1.92
CA LEU A 185 -4.41 -13.19 2.43
C LEU A 185 -3.83 -11.85 1.95
N HIS A 186 -2.51 -11.69 1.95
CA HIS A 186 -1.83 -10.48 1.45
C HIS A 186 -2.22 -10.18 0.01
N SER A 187 -2.07 -11.17 -0.89
CA SER A 187 -2.42 -11.03 -2.31
C SER A 187 -3.90 -10.76 -2.55
N VAL A 188 -4.80 -11.23 -1.67
CA VAL A 188 -6.23 -10.90 -1.75
C VAL A 188 -6.45 -9.40 -1.60
N TRP A 189 -5.79 -8.77 -0.64
CA TRP A 189 -5.87 -7.32 -0.41
C TRP A 189 -5.13 -6.53 -1.47
N ASP A 190 -3.90 -6.89 -1.79
CA ASP A 190 -3.10 -6.15 -2.76
C ASP A 190 -3.72 -6.12 -4.15
N SER A 191 -4.29 -7.24 -4.58
CA SER A 191 -4.58 -7.45 -6.01
C SER A 191 -5.99 -7.94 -6.27
N TYR A 192 -6.46 -9.00 -5.60
CA TYR A 192 -7.69 -9.66 -6.05
C TYR A 192 -8.96 -8.88 -5.73
N LEU A 193 -9.04 -8.20 -4.58
CA LEU A 193 -10.16 -7.32 -4.25
C LEU A 193 -10.26 -6.14 -5.22
N ILE A 194 -9.11 -5.51 -5.55
CA ILE A 194 -9.05 -4.43 -6.56
C ILE A 194 -9.44 -4.94 -7.95
N ALA A 195 -8.86 -6.06 -8.39
CA ALA A 195 -9.17 -6.64 -9.70
C ALA A 195 -10.65 -7.00 -9.82
N LYS A 196 -11.25 -7.53 -8.74
CA LYS A 196 -12.68 -7.78 -8.67
C LYS A 196 -13.47 -6.46 -8.80
N ALA A 197 -13.12 -5.44 -8.03
CA ALA A 197 -13.81 -4.14 -8.06
C ALA A 197 -13.75 -3.48 -9.45
N ILE A 198 -12.60 -3.52 -10.13
CA ILE A 198 -12.43 -3.07 -11.52
C ILE A 198 -13.37 -3.85 -12.45
N ARG A 199 -13.36 -5.18 -12.39
CA ARG A 199 -14.21 -6.04 -13.24
C ARG A 199 -15.71 -5.79 -13.01
N THR A 200 -16.10 -5.47 -11.79
CA THR A 200 -17.51 -5.25 -11.41
C THR A 200 -17.93 -3.78 -11.44
N THR A 201 -17.07 -2.88 -11.91
CA THR A 201 -17.39 -1.45 -11.98
C THR A 201 -18.63 -1.21 -12.86
N PRO A 202 -19.63 -0.44 -12.39
CA PRO A 202 -20.83 -0.17 -13.17
C PRO A 202 -20.54 0.50 -14.51
N ARG A 203 -21.18 0.03 -15.59
CA ARG A 203 -20.99 0.54 -16.96
C ARG A 203 -21.22 2.05 -17.13
N LYS A 204 -21.97 2.69 -16.22
CA LYS A 204 -22.15 4.16 -16.23
C LYS A 204 -20.82 4.93 -16.13
N TYR A 205 -19.77 4.32 -15.58
CA TYR A 205 -18.43 4.90 -15.49
C TYR A 205 -17.53 4.65 -16.72
N ASN A 206 -18.07 4.04 -17.77
CA ASN A 206 -17.37 3.96 -19.06
C ASN A 206 -17.43 5.28 -19.84
N HIS A 207 -18.15 6.27 -19.32
CA HIS A 207 -18.28 7.60 -19.90
C HIS A 207 -17.57 8.65 -19.02
N PRO A 208 -17.05 9.75 -19.62
CA PRO A 208 -16.41 10.83 -18.87
C PRO A 208 -17.30 11.42 -17.78
N LEU A 209 -16.68 11.81 -16.66
CA LEU A 209 -17.30 12.63 -15.63
C LEU A 209 -17.35 14.11 -16.06
N ALA A 210 -18.15 14.90 -15.36
CA ALA A 210 -18.22 16.35 -15.56
C ALA A 210 -17.01 17.11 -15.01
N ASP A 211 -16.26 16.54 -14.04
CA ASP A 211 -15.05 17.18 -13.50
C ASP A 211 -13.88 16.95 -14.46
N GLU A 212 -13.52 18.00 -15.21
CA GLU A 212 -12.45 17.97 -16.20
C GLU A 212 -11.09 17.61 -15.60
N ARG A 213 -10.83 17.94 -14.32
CA ARG A 213 -9.55 17.61 -13.67
C ARG A 213 -9.38 16.10 -13.51
N VAL A 214 -10.48 15.40 -13.28
CA VAL A 214 -10.47 13.93 -13.23
C VAL A 214 -10.08 13.42 -14.60
N GLU A 215 -10.85 13.76 -15.64
CA GLU A 215 -10.66 13.22 -16.98
C GLU A 215 -9.30 13.59 -17.59
N TYR A 216 -8.81 14.82 -17.36
CA TYR A 216 -7.49 15.26 -17.79
C TYR A 216 -6.37 14.39 -17.20
N SER A 217 -6.52 13.92 -15.96
CA SER A 217 -5.49 13.12 -15.28
C SER A 217 -5.52 11.62 -15.65
N LEU A 218 -6.59 11.14 -16.30
CA LEU A 218 -6.74 9.75 -16.69
C LEU A 218 -5.81 9.38 -17.86
N ARG A 219 -5.54 8.08 -18.00
CA ARG A 219 -4.51 7.56 -18.92
C ARG A 219 -5.06 6.67 -20.04
N GLY A 220 -6.37 6.45 -20.09
CA GLY A 220 -7.00 5.50 -21.03
C GLY A 220 -6.80 4.04 -20.62
N THR A 221 -6.69 3.75 -19.33
CA THR A 221 -6.40 2.40 -18.83
C THR A 221 -7.66 1.59 -18.52
N VAL A 222 -7.50 0.28 -18.33
CA VAL A 222 -8.61 -0.62 -17.97
C VAL A 222 -9.24 -0.31 -16.61
N TYR A 223 -8.52 0.41 -15.73
CA TYR A 223 -9.01 0.80 -14.41
C TYR A 223 -9.60 2.22 -14.37
N ASP A 224 -9.61 2.97 -15.48
CA ASP A 224 -10.15 4.33 -15.53
C ASP A 224 -11.64 4.40 -15.13
N PRO A 225 -12.53 3.47 -15.53
CA PRO A 225 -13.91 3.47 -15.03
C PRO A 225 -13.98 3.33 -13.50
N TYR A 226 -13.07 2.55 -12.91
CA TYR A 226 -13.02 2.36 -11.47
C TYR A 226 -12.54 3.64 -10.77
N LEU A 227 -11.52 4.32 -11.31
CA LEU A 227 -11.11 5.66 -10.86
C LEU A 227 -12.28 6.65 -10.90
N ARG A 228 -13.04 6.70 -12.01
CA ARG A 228 -14.23 7.55 -12.11
C ARG A 228 -15.25 7.24 -11.02
N GLN A 229 -15.46 5.96 -10.69
CA GLN A 229 -16.35 5.58 -9.60
C GLN A 229 -15.84 6.06 -8.22
N ILE A 230 -14.54 5.89 -7.95
CA ILE A 230 -13.92 6.35 -6.70
C ILE A 230 -14.10 7.86 -6.57
N MET A 231 -13.83 8.62 -7.63
CA MET A 231 -13.97 10.07 -7.65
C MET A 231 -15.44 10.50 -7.51
N ALA A 232 -16.34 10.01 -8.37
CA ALA A 232 -17.71 10.48 -8.46
C ALA A 232 -18.59 10.11 -7.24
N GLU A 233 -18.44 8.89 -6.71
CA GLU A 233 -19.24 8.45 -5.56
C GLU A 233 -18.51 8.66 -4.23
N GLY A 234 -17.19 8.70 -4.24
CA GLY A 234 -16.35 8.84 -3.04
C GLY A 234 -15.91 10.28 -2.83
N VAL A 235 -14.76 10.62 -3.39
CA VAL A 235 -14.02 11.87 -3.10
C VAL A 235 -14.84 13.13 -3.37
N LEU A 236 -15.55 13.18 -4.50
CA LEU A 236 -16.37 14.34 -4.90
C LEU A 236 -17.79 14.31 -4.31
N LYS A 237 -18.12 13.31 -3.49
CA LYS A 237 -19.46 13.15 -2.93
C LYS A 237 -19.44 12.62 -1.49
N ASN A 238 -19.41 11.30 -1.29
CA ASN A 238 -19.68 10.71 0.01
C ASN A 238 -18.60 11.04 1.06
N TRP A 239 -17.36 11.25 0.64
CA TRP A 239 -16.23 11.48 1.55
C TRP A 239 -15.76 12.92 1.62
N THR A 240 -16.41 13.84 0.90
CA THR A 240 -15.96 15.24 0.82
C THR A 240 -15.85 15.90 2.19
N HIS A 241 -16.75 15.59 3.12
CA HIS A 241 -16.72 16.12 4.49
C HIS A 241 -15.69 15.44 5.40
N GLU A 242 -15.17 14.28 5.02
CA GLU A 242 -14.19 13.53 5.80
C GLU A 242 -12.74 13.83 5.40
N ILE A 243 -12.53 14.41 4.21
CA ILE A 243 -11.20 14.75 3.68
C ILE A 243 -10.40 15.65 4.64
N PRO A 244 -10.97 16.71 5.26
CA PRO A 244 -10.23 17.51 6.24
C PRO A 244 -9.69 16.67 7.40
N ASP A 245 -10.47 15.70 7.89
CA ASP A 245 -10.06 14.81 8.96
C ASP A 245 -8.96 13.85 8.49
N TRP A 246 -9.05 13.34 7.25
CA TRP A 246 -8.02 12.47 6.66
C TRP A 246 -6.65 13.16 6.56
N LEU A 247 -6.64 14.47 6.34
CA LEU A 247 -5.44 15.29 6.22
C LEU A 247 -4.95 15.84 7.57
N SER A 248 -5.78 15.78 8.61
CA SER A 248 -5.42 16.30 9.92
C SER A 248 -4.34 15.44 10.59
N CYS A 249 -3.40 16.11 11.26
CA CYS A 249 -2.35 15.48 12.05
C CYS A 249 -2.53 15.83 13.53
N PRO A 250 -2.50 14.82 14.44
CA PRO A 250 -2.49 15.10 15.87
C PRO A 250 -1.23 15.87 16.27
N THR A 251 -1.38 16.98 16.99
CA THR A 251 -0.22 17.72 17.51
C THR A 251 0.56 16.82 18.49
N PRO A 252 1.87 16.59 18.29
CA PRO A 252 2.64 15.74 19.19
C PRO A 252 2.61 16.29 20.63
N LYS A 253 2.21 15.44 21.59
CA LYS A 253 2.28 15.78 23.02
C LYS A 253 3.74 15.76 23.48
N GLY A 254 4.50 16.81 23.15
CA GLY A 254 5.92 16.84 23.48
C GLY A 254 6.75 17.99 22.93
N ALA A 255 6.19 18.87 22.09
CA ALA A 255 6.85 20.15 21.74
C ALA A 255 6.79 21.14 22.92
N LEU A 256 7.28 20.72 24.09
CA LEU A 256 7.60 21.63 25.19
C LEU A 256 8.82 22.43 24.74
N ALA A 257 8.59 23.73 24.51
CA ALA A 257 9.62 24.73 24.32
C ALA A 257 10.75 24.51 25.33
N THR A 258 11.98 24.33 24.83
CA THR A 258 13.19 24.19 25.65
C THR A 258 13.37 25.46 26.49
N PRO A 259 13.29 25.43 27.82
CA PRO A 259 13.75 26.54 28.63
C PRO A 259 15.28 26.46 28.66
N GLN A 260 15.94 27.55 28.25
CA GLN A 260 17.36 27.73 28.48
C GLN A 260 17.65 27.68 29.99
N GLY A 261 18.42 26.67 30.40
CA GLY A 261 19.04 26.60 31.71
C GLY A 261 18.17 25.96 32.80
N GLN A 262 18.59 24.79 33.31
CA GLN A 262 19.23 24.66 34.62
C GLN A 262 19.33 23.18 35.04
N GLN A 263 20.58 22.75 35.24
CA GLN A 263 21.09 21.69 36.14
C GLN A 263 20.49 20.27 36.16
N ARG A 264 21.42 19.32 35.98
CA ARG A 264 21.31 17.88 36.20
C ARG A 264 20.77 17.53 37.59
N ILE A 265 19.78 16.63 37.64
CA ILE A 265 19.57 15.71 38.76
C ILE A 265 19.45 14.31 38.18
N PHE A 266 20.33 13.42 38.66
CA PHE A 266 20.36 12.00 38.32
C PHE A 266 19.10 11.31 38.86
N SER A 267 18.31 10.71 37.97
CA SER A 267 17.28 9.72 38.33
C SER A 267 17.47 8.47 37.49
N TRP A 268 17.39 7.32 38.16
CA TRP A 268 17.57 5.97 37.64
C TRP A 268 16.38 5.52 36.76
N GLY A 269 16.04 6.30 35.74
CA GLY A 269 14.92 6.04 34.80
C GLY A 269 15.32 5.34 33.50
N TRP A 270 16.46 4.63 33.48
CA TRP A 270 17.08 4.10 32.26
C TRP A 270 16.62 2.68 31.85
N LEU A 271 15.39 2.26 32.22
CA LEU A 271 14.92 0.88 31.99
C LEU A 271 13.59 0.71 31.24
N ILE A 272 12.95 1.77 30.74
CA ILE A 272 11.92 1.67 29.71
C ILE A 272 12.11 2.86 28.78
N SER A 273 12.57 2.63 27.55
CA SER A 273 12.57 3.69 26.51
C SER A 273 11.13 3.89 26.05
N ASP A 274 10.37 4.65 26.84
CA ASP A 274 8.98 5.05 26.62
C ASP A 274 8.89 6.21 25.61
N ARG A 275 9.64 6.10 24.48
CA ARG A 275 9.61 7.12 23.42
C ARG A 275 8.42 6.84 22.51
N ASP A 276 7.55 7.84 22.37
CA ASP A 276 6.40 7.82 21.46
C ASP A 276 6.87 7.66 20.01
N PRO A 277 6.52 6.56 19.31
CA PRO A 277 6.85 6.36 17.90
C PRO A 277 6.38 7.49 16.97
N ALA A 278 5.28 8.17 17.35
CA ALA A 278 4.80 9.34 16.62
C ALA A 278 5.81 10.49 16.64
N ALA A 279 6.57 10.66 17.73
CA ALA A 279 7.51 11.77 17.86
C ALA A 279 8.70 11.69 16.87
N ASP A 280 9.01 10.50 16.36
CA ASP A 280 10.10 10.29 15.39
C ASP A 280 9.61 10.41 13.92
N THR A 281 8.30 10.27 13.68
CA THR A 281 7.74 10.12 12.32
C THR A 281 6.67 11.14 11.97
N ASP A 282 5.98 11.72 12.94
CA ASP A 282 4.88 12.67 12.76
C ASP A 282 5.29 14.11 13.12
N ASP A 283 4.71 15.07 12.41
CA ASP A 283 4.75 16.50 12.73
C ASP A 283 3.39 17.14 12.41
N GLU A 284 3.34 18.47 12.33
CA GLU A 284 2.08 19.22 12.14
C GLU A 284 1.41 18.95 10.79
N THR A 285 2.14 18.48 9.78
CA THR A 285 1.63 18.33 8.40
C THR A 285 1.77 16.92 7.85
N LEU A 286 2.82 16.18 8.22
CA LEU A 286 3.08 14.82 7.80
C LEU A 286 2.98 13.90 9.02
N CYS A 287 1.99 12.99 9.07
CA CYS A 287 1.81 12.11 10.23
C CYS A 287 1.56 10.63 9.88
N PRO A 288 2.54 9.97 9.22
CA PRO A 288 2.43 8.59 8.79
C PRO A 288 2.11 7.61 9.93
N TYR A 289 2.61 7.80 11.14
CA TYR A 289 2.29 6.92 12.26
C TYR A 289 0.83 7.03 12.68
N SER A 290 0.32 8.25 12.83
CA SER A 290 -1.09 8.49 13.17
C SER A 290 -2.03 7.91 12.11
N TRP A 291 -1.72 8.12 10.83
CA TRP A 291 -2.47 7.53 9.73
C TRP A 291 -2.42 6.01 9.71
N ALA A 292 -1.21 5.42 9.86
CA ALA A 292 -1.02 3.99 9.87
C ALA A 292 -1.73 3.31 11.06
N LYS A 293 -1.75 3.95 12.24
CA LYS A 293 -2.40 3.40 13.43
C LYS A 293 -3.89 3.11 13.21
N GLU A 294 -4.61 4.01 12.55
CA GLU A 294 -6.03 3.82 12.23
C GLU A 294 -6.23 2.71 11.19
N ILE A 295 -5.36 2.65 10.18
CA ILE A 295 -5.42 1.64 9.12
C ILE A 295 -5.07 0.25 9.66
N HIS A 296 -4.08 0.16 10.56
CA HIS A 296 -3.72 -1.07 11.25
C HIS A 296 -4.89 -1.65 12.05
N ALA A 297 -5.74 -0.81 12.65
CA ALA A 297 -6.91 -1.27 13.42
C ALA A 297 -7.91 -2.06 12.56
N LEU A 298 -7.95 -1.82 11.24
CA LEU A 298 -8.75 -2.60 10.29
C LEU A 298 -8.35 -4.08 10.26
N ASN A 299 -7.11 -4.41 10.65
CA ASN A 299 -6.64 -5.79 10.74
C ASN A 299 -7.52 -6.65 11.65
N CYS A 300 -7.95 -6.10 12.78
CA CYS A 300 -8.84 -6.79 13.72
C CYS A 300 -10.32 -6.59 13.39
N GLU A 301 -10.66 -5.49 12.73
CA GLU A 301 -12.04 -5.18 12.42
C GLU A 301 -12.60 -6.05 11.29
N VAL A 302 -11.84 -6.24 10.21
CA VAL A 302 -12.37 -6.86 8.98
C VAL A 302 -11.32 -7.53 8.10
N VAL A 303 -10.06 -7.10 8.12
CA VAL A 303 -9.04 -7.60 7.18
C VAL A 303 -8.65 -9.03 7.51
N TRP A 304 -8.44 -9.38 8.78
CA TRP A 304 -8.06 -10.73 9.18
C TRP A 304 -9.30 -11.55 9.55
N PRO A 305 -9.68 -12.58 8.76
CA PRO A 305 -10.80 -13.45 9.11
C PRO A 305 -10.49 -14.25 10.38
N LYS A 306 -11.41 -14.23 11.35
CA LYS A 306 -11.33 -15.02 12.59
C LYS A 306 -11.28 -16.52 12.33
N GLU A 307 -11.82 -16.96 11.20
CA GLU A 307 -11.82 -18.35 10.78
C GLU A 307 -10.41 -18.90 10.57
N LEU A 308 -9.42 -18.05 10.23
CA LEU A 308 -8.02 -18.49 10.08
C LEU A 308 -7.40 -18.97 11.40
N ASP A 309 -7.94 -18.55 12.54
CA ASP A 309 -7.45 -18.97 13.87
C ASP A 309 -8.05 -20.30 14.35
N GLN A 310 -9.07 -20.83 13.66
CA GLN A 310 -9.71 -22.08 14.05
C GLN A 310 -8.84 -23.30 13.70
N GLU A 311 -8.79 -24.26 14.64
CA GLU A 311 -7.88 -25.42 14.60
C GLU A 311 -8.06 -26.32 13.37
N SER A 312 -9.27 -26.35 12.78
CA SER A 312 -9.57 -27.02 11.53
C SER A 312 -8.73 -26.51 10.34
N TRP A 313 -8.22 -25.28 10.41
CA TRP A 313 -7.47 -24.63 9.33
C TRP A 313 -5.97 -24.52 9.61
N ARG A 314 -5.56 -24.50 10.89
CA ARG A 314 -4.13 -24.58 11.28
C ARG A 314 -3.46 -25.87 10.80
N SER A 315 -4.17 -27.00 10.85
CA SER A 315 -3.65 -28.29 10.37
C SER A 315 -3.47 -28.35 8.83
N SER A 316 -4.17 -27.51 8.06
CA SER A 316 -4.08 -27.52 6.60
C SER A 316 -2.90 -26.70 6.07
N SER A 317 -2.41 -25.72 6.83
CA SER A 317 -1.24 -24.91 6.45
C SER A 317 0.08 -25.61 6.78
N GLU A 318 0.16 -26.40 7.85
CA GLU A 318 1.34 -27.20 8.21
C GLU A 318 1.55 -28.42 7.30
N ALA A 319 0.46 -29.00 6.77
CA ALA A 319 0.52 -30.15 5.87
C ALA A 319 1.08 -29.84 4.46
N GLY A 320 1.46 -28.58 4.18
CA GLY A 320 2.11 -28.16 2.94
C GLY A 320 3.61 -28.49 2.86
N HIS A 321 4.20 -29.09 3.90
CA HIS A 321 5.55 -29.64 3.83
C HIS A 321 5.55 -30.97 3.06
N GLU A 322 5.98 -30.90 1.81
CA GLU A 322 6.47 -31.98 0.94
C GLU A 322 6.12 -33.42 1.38
N HIS A 323 4.94 -33.90 0.98
CA HIS A 323 4.76 -35.33 0.74
C HIS A 323 4.40 -35.54 -0.73
N PHE A 324 5.40 -36.01 -1.47
CA PHE A 324 5.21 -36.60 -2.79
C PHE A 324 4.37 -37.86 -2.59
N TYR A 325 3.06 -37.78 -2.88
CA TYR A 325 2.19 -38.95 -2.81
C TYR A 325 2.73 -40.04 -3.75
N SER A 326 3.00 -41.22 -3.19
CA SER A 326 3.31 -42.40 -3.99
C SER A 326 2.04 -42.83 -4.74
N VAL A 327 2.19 -43.38 -5.94
CA VAL A 327 1.10 -43.99 -6.71
C VAL A 327 0.36 -45.08 -5.91
N ASP A 328 1.03 -45.65 -4.91
CA ASP A 328 0.46 -46.64 -4.00
C ASP A 328 -0.52 -46.02 -2.96
N ASP A 329 -0.34 -44.75 -2.58
CA ASP A 329 -1.27 -44.04 -1.66
C ASP A 329 -2.57 -43.64 -2.38
N GLU A 330 -2.49 -43.39 -3.69
CA GLU A 330 -3.63 -43.09 -4.55
C GLU A 330 -4.56 -44.31 -4.72
N LEU A 331 -3.98 -45.52 -4.78
CA LEU A 331 -4.74 -46.77 -4.87
C LEU A 331 -5.44 -47.17 -3.56
N ALA A 332 -4.90 -46.77 -2.41
CA ALA A 332 -5.52 -47.04 -1.11
C ALA A 332 -6.84 -46.28 -0.92
N LEU A 333 -6.95 -45.06 -1.48
CA LEU A 333 -8.13 -44.20 -1.41
C LEU A 333 -9.30 -44.67 -2.30
N ILE A 334 -9.03 -45.48 -3.33
CA ILE A 334 -10.06 -46.03 -4.23
C ILE A 334 -10.82 -47.19 -3.57
N SER A 335 -10.29 -47.79 -2.50
CA SER A 335 -10.87 -48.98 -1.86
C SER A 335 -11.95 -48.69 -0.81
N ASN A 336 -12.07 -47.45 -0.32
CA ASN A 336 -13.07 -47.11 0.70
C ASN A 336 -14.23 -46.29 0.11
N GLN A 337 -15.39 -46.93 0.16
CA GLN A 337 -16.69 -46.51 -0.34
C GLN A 337 -17.05 -45.04 -0.07
N GLY A 338 -17.44 -44.31 -1.14
CA GLY A 338 -18.44 -43.24 -1.03
C GLY A 338 -18.04 -41.81 -1.41
N ALA A 339 -16.77 -41.52 -1.74
CA ALA A 339 -16.38 -40.18 -2.19
C ALA A 339 -16.60 -40.02 -3.71
N SER A 340 -17.35 -38.99 -4.11
CA SER A 340 -17.41 -38.54 -5.49
C SER A 340 -16.01 -38.11 -5.95
N VAL A 341 -15.62 -38.43 -7.19
CA VAL A 341 -14.35 -37.95 -7.79
C VAL A 341 -14.27 -36.40 -7.76
N ASP A 342 -15.41 -35.70 -7.68
CA ASP A 342 -15.47 -34.24 -7.52
C ASP A 342 -14.99 -33.71 -6.16
N ASP A 343 -14.97 -34.54 -5.11
CA ASP A 343 -14.51 -34.14 -3.77
C ASP A 343 -12.98 -34.26 -3.60
N LEU A 344 -12.29 -34.92 -4.53
CA LEU A 344 -10.83 -35.15 -4.48
C LEU A 344 -10.01 -34.02 -5.13
N VAL A 345 -10.65 -33.04 -5.79
CA VAL A 345 -9.96 -31.98 -6.56
C VAL A 345 -10.46 -30.58 -6.22
N LYS A 346 -10.94 -30.35 -4.98
CA LYS A 346 -11.18 -28.98 -4.50
C LYS A 346 -9.97 -28.53 -3.67
N PRO A 347 -9.31 -27.41 -4.04
CA PRO A 347 -8.22 -26.90 -3.23
C PRO A 347 -8.74 -26.62 -1.82
N LYS A 348 -8.05 -27.14 -0.80
CA LYS A 348 -8.39 -26.87 0.60
C LYS A 348 -7.93 -25.45 0.95
N GLY A 349 -8.83 -24.62 1.46
CA GLY A 349 -8.53 -23.28 1.94
C GLY A 349 -9.80 -22.49 2.25
N LEU A 350 -9.69 -21.49 3.14
CA LEU A 350 -10.79 -20.59 3.46
C LEU A 350 -11.13 -19.73 2.24
N GLU A 351 -12.34 -19.85 1.69
CA GLU A 351 -12.81 -19.01 0.58
C GLU A 351 -13.20 -17.63 1.07
N LEU A 352 -12.51 -16.61 0.55
CA LEU A 352 -12.68 -15.22 0.92
C LEU A 352 -13.57 -14.44 -0.06
N ASP A 353 -13.80 -14.94 -1.28
CA ASP A 353 -14.76 -14.33 -2.19
C ASP A 353 -16.21 -14.71 -1.84
N THR A 354 -16.63 -14.33 -0.64
CA THR A 354 -17.95 -14.62 -0.09
C THR A 354 -18.68 -13.35 0.31
N PRO A 355 -20.02 -13.36 0.40
CA PRO A 355 -20.79 -12.24 0.93
C PRO A 355 -20.39 -11.84 2.36
N LYS A 356 -19.86 -12.78 3.16
CA LYS A 356 -19.45 -12.55 4.55
C LYS A 356 -18.11 -11.83 4.67
N TYR A 357 -17.20 -12.01 3.70
CA TYR A 357 -15.88 -11.39 3.71
C TYR A 357 -15.77 -10.30 2.62
N ALA A 358 -15.55 -10.68 1.37
CA ALA A 358 -15.44 -9.74 0.24
C ALA A 358 -16.70 -8.86 0.09
N GLY A 359 -17.89 -9.41 0.38
CA GLY A 359 -19.14 -8.66 0.35
C GLY A 359 -19.22 -7.55 1.39
N VAL A 360 -18.68 -7.77 2.60
CA VAL A 360 -18.63 -6.75 3.67
C VAL A 360 -17.66 -5.63 3.29
N ILE A 361 -16.48 -6.00 2.77
CA ILE A 361 -15.47 -5.06 2.28
C ILE A 361 -16.04 -4.18 1.16
N ALA A 362 -16.71 -4.80 0.16
CA ALA A 362 -17.33 -4.10 -0.95
C ALA A 362 -18.49 -3.19 -0.50
N LYS A 363 -19.35 -3.65 0.41
CA LYS A 363 -20.46 -2.84 0.95
C LYS A 363 -19.96 -1.58 1.67
N ARG A 364 -18.83 -1.68 2.37
CA ARG A 364 -18.17 -0.55 3.04
C ARG A 364 -17.34 0.33 2.09
N ARG A 365 -17.12 -0.12 0.85
CA ARG A 365 -16.18 0.49 -0.11
C ARG A 365 -14.80 0.72 0.51
N LEU A 366 -14.33 -0.27 1.27
CA LEU A 366 -13.14 -0.10 2.11
C LEU A 366 -11.86 0.03 1.27
N ILE A 367 -11.74 -0.75 0.20
CA ILE A 367 -10.61 -0.67 -0.74
C ILE A 367 -10.60 0.70 -1.42
N GLU A 368 -11.73 1.14 -1.96
CA GLU A 368 -11.86 2.44 -2.61
C GLU A 368 -11.50 3.60 -1.66
N ARG A 369 -11.94 3.49 -0.40
CA ARG A 369 -11.65 4.50 0.64
C ARG A 369 -10.16 4.57 0.96
N LEU A 370 -9.50 3.43 1.14
CA LEU A 370 -8.06 3.38 1.43
C LEU A 370 -7.23 3.91 0.26
N LEU A 371 -7.58 3.55 -0.98
CA LEU A 371 -6.94 4.09 -2.19
C LEU A 371 -7.14 5.61 -2.30
N ALA A 372 -8.34 6.11 -1.97
CA ALA A 372 -8.63 7.54 -1.97
C ALA A 372 -7.88 8.29 -0.85
N GLN A 373 -7.83 7.75 0.37
CA GLN A 373 -7.04 8.32 1.47
C GLN A 373 -5.56 8.43 1.09
N ALA A 374 -4.99 7.37 0.51
CA ALA A 374 -3.61 7.36 0.05
C ALA A 374 -3.36 8.44 -1.02
N GLY A 375 -4.23 8.54 -2.02
CA GLY A 375 -4.09 9.51 -3.09
C GLY A 375 -4.26 10.96 -2.61
N VAL A 376 -5.24 11.22 -1.75
CA VAL A 376 -5.51 12.55 -1.19
C VAL A 376 -4.39 13.00 -0.25
N ARG A 377 -3.90 12.12 0.63
CA ARG A 377 -2.73 12.41 1.48
C ARG A 377 -1.47 12.63 0.65
N LEU A 378 -1.21 11.80 -0.36
CA LEU A 378 -0.09 12.00 -1.28
C LEU A 378 -0.18 13.35 -1.99
N ALA A 379 -1.36 13.75 -2.48
CA ALA A 379 -1.55 15.05 -3.11
C ALA A 379 -1.26 16.20 -2.15
N ASN A 380 -1.73 16.10 -0.91
CA ASN A 380 -1.46 17.11 0.11
C ASN A 380 0.04 17.29 0.33
N GLU A 381 0.78 16.20 0.55
CA GLU A 381 2.23 16.27 0.76
C GLU A 381 2.96 16.83 -0.46
N LEU A 382 2.58 16.40 -1.66
CA LEU A 382 3.17 16.92 -2.89
C LEU A 382 2.84 18.41 -3.09
N ASN A 383 1.66 18.87 -2.72
CA ASN A 383 1.31 20.29 -2.80
C ASN A 383 2.10 21.12 -1.78
N LEU A 384 2.21 20.65 -0.53
CA LEU A 384 3.00 21.31 0.50
C LEU A 384 4.48 21.44 0.10
N LEU A 385 5.02 20.40 -0.54
CA LEU A 385 6.39 20.39 -1.03
C LEU A 385 6.58 21.28 -2.27
N PHE A 386 5.75 21.11 -3.30
CA PHE A 386 6.07 21.58 -4.66
C PHE A 386 5.22 22.74 -5.16
N ALA A 387 4.08 23.05 -4.54
CA ALA A 387 3.29 24.21 -4.97
C ALA A 387 4.04 25.52 -4.70
N GLU A 388 3.65 26.58 -5.40
CA GLU A 388 4.18 27.92 -5.14
C GLU A 388 3.31 28.54 -4.05
N ASP A 389 3.90 29.34 -3.16
CA ASP A 389 3.13 30.07 -2.17
C ASP A 389 2.28 31.13 -2.91
N ASP A 390 0.97 31.22 -2.63
CA ASP A 390 0.05 32.19 -3.26
C ASP A 390 0.47 33.68 -3.08
N ASN A 391 1.55 33.95 -2.34
CA ASN A 391 2.13 35.28 -2.11
C ASN A 391 3.18 35.71 -3.15
N THR A 392 3.39 34.95 -4.23
CA THR A 392 4.36 35.30 -5.30
C THR A 392 3.73 35.66 -6.66
N ILE A 393 2.59 36.34 -6.67
CA ILE A 393 2.03 37.01 -7.87
C ILE A 393 2.01 38.52 -7.68
#